data_AF-A0A914KDW3-F1
#
_entry.id   AF-A0A914KDW3-F1
#
_cell.length_a   1.000
_cell.length_b   1.000
_cell.length_c   1.000
_cell.angle_alpha   90.00
_cell.angle_beta   90.00
_cell.angle_gamma   90.00
#
_symmetry.space_group_name_H-M   'P 1'
#
loop_
_entity.id
_entity.type
_entity.pdbx_description
1 polymer ?
#
loop_
_entity_poly.entity_id
_entity_poly.type
_entity_poly.pdbx_seq_one_letter_code
_entity_poly.pdbx_strand_id
1 'polypeptide(L)'
;MIDCGSCSICLDDIEHENAGQCGHIFHDSCIRSWIKHKTNCPRCQKTVFSFEIQKLYFDVAEIDHKRTVKILRQTAEIIEKSEKE
;
A
#
# COMPACT_ATOMS: atom_id res chain seq x y z
N MET A 1 -2.96 5.29 -14.38
CA MET A 1 -2.08 5.35 -13.21
C MET A 1 -2.94 5.20 -11.98
N ILE A 2 -2.88 4.03 -11.36
CA ILE A 2 -3.49 3.78 -10.05
C ILE A 2 -2.28 3.77 -9.11
N ASP A 3 -1.98 4.92 -8.51
CA ASP A 3 -1.09 4.98 -7.34
C ASP A 3 -1.82 4.31 -6.19
N CYS A 4 -1.68 2.99 -6.10
CA CYS A 4 -2.38 2.13 -5.17
C CYS A 4 -1.62 1.92 -3.85
N GLY A 5 -0.50 2.64 -3.66
CA GLY A 5 0.39 2.45 -2.52
C GLY A 5 0.82 3.73 -1.81
N SER A 6 0.39 4.91 -2.25
CA SER A 6 0.79 6.19 -1.64
C SER A 6 -0.38 6.95 -1.03
N CYS A 7 -0.17 7.54 0.13
CA CYS A 7 -1.18 8.30 0.85
C CYS A 7 -1.36 9.67 0.18
N SER A 8 -2.51 9.94 -0.41
CA SER A 8 -2.78 11.24 -1.09
C SER A 8 -2.83 12.47 -0.16
N ILE A 9 -2.63 12.31 1.16
CA ILE A 9 -2.54 13.42 2.13
C ILE A 9 -1.08 13.84 2.36
N CYS A 10 -0.16 12.89 2.61
CA CYS A 10 1.26 13.16 2.86
C CYS A 10 2.20 12.81 1.70
N LEU A 11 1.69 12.06 0.71
CA LEU A 11 2.40 11.56 -0.47
C LEU A 11 3.45 10.47 -0.19
N ASP A 12 3.47 9.90 1.02
CA ASP A 12 4.33 8.78 1.42
C ASP A 12 3.66 7.41 1.19
N ASP A 13 4.48 6.35 1.14
CA ASP A 13 4.04 4.97 1.01
C ASP A 13 3.17 4.51 2.20
N ILE A 14 2.11 3.76 1.91
CA ILE A 14 1.15 3.26 2.90
C ILE A 14 1.63 1.90 3.43
N GLU A 15 2.13 1.87 4.66
CA GLU A 15 2.52 0.63 5.36
C GLU A 15 1.41 0.05 6.26
N HIS A 16 0.52 0.93 6.77
CA HIS A 16 -0.54 0.59 7.71
C HIS A 16 -1.85 1.22 7.25
N GLU A 17 -2.82 0.36 6.89
CA GLU A 17 -3.88 0.75 5.96
C GLU A 17 -5.21 0.96 6.69
N ASN A 18 -5.80 2.14 6.51
CA ASN A 18 -7.21 2.37 6.82
C ASN A 18 -7.98 2.61 5.53
N ALA A 19 -9.09 1.90 5.32
CA ALA A 19 -10.02 2.20 4.25
C ALA A 19 -11.26 2.92 4.77
N GLY A 20 -11.61 4.03 4.11
CA GLY A 20 -12.97 4.56 4.21
C GLY A 20 -13.95 3.68 3.43
N GLN A 21 -15.26 3.78 3.70
CA GLN A 21 -16.30 3.07 2.93
C GLN A 21 -16.27 3.33 1.41
N CYS A 22 -15.60 4.40 0.98
CA CYS A 22 -15.36 4.69 -0.43
C CYS A 22 -14.26 3.82 -1.08
N GLY A 23 -13.54 3.00 -0.31
CA GLY A 23 -12.47 2.11 -0.79
C GLY A 23 -11.10 2.79 -0.98
N HIS A 24 -10.93 4.05 -0.57
CA HIS A 24 -9.64 4.73 -0.63
C HIS A 24 -8.85 4.54 0.65
N ILE A 25 -7.54 4.33 0.47
CA ILE A 25 -6.61 3.98 1.55
C ILE A 25 -5.72 5.18 1.88
N PHE A 26 -5.50 5.39 3.18
CA PHE A 26 -4.65 6.44 3.74
C PHE A 26 -3.99 5.93 5.02
N HIS A 27 -2.91 6.56 5.48
CA HIS A 27 -2.42 6.32 6.85
C HIS A 27 -3.49 6.70 7.88
N ASP A 28 -3.53 5.96 8.99
CA ASP A 28 -4.48 6.20 10.08
C ASP A 28 -4.40 7.62 10.65
N SER A 29 -3.19 8.11 10.90
CA SER A 29 -2.95 9.48 11.39
C SER A 29 -3.43 10.55 10.40
N CYS A 30 -3.16 10.35 9.11
CA CYS A 30 -3.52 11.27 8.05
C CYS A 30 -5.05 11.38 7.90
N ILE A 31 -5.75 10.26 7.75
CA ILE A 31 -7.20 10.30 7.56
C ILE A 31 -7.91 10.81 8.82
N ARG A 32 -7.47 10.40 10.02
CA ARG A 32 -8.05 10.90 11.30
C ARG A 32 -7.87 12.40 11.47
N SER A 33 -6.73 12.95 11.06
CA SER A 33 -6.49 14.39 11.13
C SER A 33 -7.35 15.14 10.10
N TRP A 34 -7.51 14.59 8.90
CA TRP A 34 -8.35 15.17 7.86
C TRP A 34 -9.82 15.27 8.28
N ILE A 35 -10.39 14.18 8.80
CA ILE A 35 -11.82 14.15 9.16
C ILE A 35 -12.20 15.05 10.35
N LYS A 36 -11.22 15.46 11.17
CA LYS A 36 -11.44 16.50 12.20
C LYS A 36 -11.78 17.86 11.59
N HIS A 37 -11.33 18.11 10.35
CA HIS A 37 -11.54 19.38 9.65
C HIS A 37 -12.55 19.27 8.51
N LYS A 38 -12.57 18.14 7.78
CA LYS A 38 -13.44 17.91 6.63
C LYS A 38 -13.97 16.49 6.63
N THR A 39 -15.29 16.33 6.63
CA THR A 39 -15.97 15.02 6.64
C THR A 39 -16.05 14.37 5.25
N ASN A 40 -15.08 14.61 4.36
CA ASN A 40 -15.06 14.06 3.00
C ASN A 40 -13.76 13.33 2.69
N CYS A 41 -13.82 12.35 1.79
CA CYS A 41 -12.66 11.64 1.30
C CYS A 41 -11.78 12.59 0.45
N PRO A 42 -10.47 12.71 0.74
CA PRO A 42 -9.55 13.53 -0.06
C PRO A 42 -9.49 13.14 -1.55
N ARG A 43 -9.76 11.87 -1.88
CA ARG A 43 -9.62 11.33 -3.25
C ARG A 43 -10.90 11.41 -4.08
N CYS A 44 -12.06 11.17 -3.47
CA CYS A 44 -13.33 11.07 -4.20
C CYS A 44 -14.44 11.98 -3.68
N GLN A 45 -14.17 12.77 -2.64
CA GLN A 45 -15.09 13.74 -2.03
C GLN A 45 -16.39 13.16 -1.45
N LYS A 46 -16.56 11.83 -1.47
CA LYS A 46 -17.65 11.17 -0.73
C LYS A 46 -17.52 11.43 0.75
N THR A 47 -18.65 11.59 1.44
CA THR A 47 -18.69 11.76 2.89
C THR A 47 -18.03 10.56 3.58
N VAL A 48 -17.20 10.83 4.60
CA VAL A 48 -16.54 9.82 5.43
C VAL A 48 -16.76 10.21 6.88
N PHE A 49 -17.37 9.32 7.65
CA PHE A 49 -17.51 9.50 9.09
C PHE A 49 -16.42 8.75 9.87
N SER A 50 -16.08 9.26 11.05
CA SER A 50 -15.00 8.75 11.90
C SER A 50 -15.16 7.28 12.30
N PHE A 51 -16.40 6.81 12.42
CA PHE A 51 -16.74 5.41 12.75
C PHE A 51 -16.67 4.48 11.54
N GLU A 52 -16.57 5.03 10.32
CA GLU A 52 -16.55 4.27 9.06
C GLU A 52 -15.13 3.99 8.57
N ILE A 53 -14.12 4.43 9.33
CA ILE A 53 -12.72 4.15 9.04
C ILE A 53 -12.42 2.76 9.59
N GLN A 54 -12.29 1.80 8.68
CA GLN A 54 -11.94 0.42 9.02
C GLN A 54 -10.43 0.23 8.86
N LYS A 55 -9.79 -0.27 9.92
CA LYS A 55 -8.41 -0.78 9.86
C LYS A 55 -8.40 -2.03 9.00
N LEU A 56 -7.62 -2.00 7.93
CA LEU A 56 -7.37 -3.18 7.13
C LEU A 56 -6.10 -3.85 7.64
N TYR A 57 -6.22 -5.14 7.96
CA TYR A 57 -5.08 -6.01 8.23
C TYR A 57 -4.94 -6.87 6.99
N PHE A 58 -3.89 -6.62 6.22
CA PHE A 58 -3.55 -7.49 5.11
C PHE A 58 -2.50 -8.48 5.60
N ASP A 59 -2.77 -9.78 5.46
CA ASP A 59 -1.78 -10.83 5.67
C ASP A 59 -0.77 -10.85 4.49
N VAL A 60 -0.14 -9.70 4.21
CA VAL A 60 0.89 -9.58 3.19
C VAL A 60 2.19 -10.00 3.85
N ALA A 61 2.63 -11.23 3.57
CA ALA A 61 4.00 -11.62 3.86
C ALA A 61 4.92 -10.64 3.14
N GLU A 62 5.70 -9.85 3.90
CA GLU A 62 6.65 -8.90 3.34
C GLU A 62 7.56 -9.62 2.34
N ILE A 63 7.49 -9.20 1.07
CA ILE A 63 8.40 -9.70 0.05
C ILE A 63 9.73 -9.01 0.29
N ASP A 64 10.63 -9.67 1.04
CA ASP A 64 11.99 -9.18 1.26
C ASP A 64 12.72 -9.02 -0.08
N HIS A 65 12.95 -7.77 -0.49
CA HIS A 65 13.61 -7.42 -1.74
C HIS A 65 14.97 -8.12 -1.87
N LYS A 66 15.70 -8.28 -0.75
CA LYS A 66 17.01 -8.95 -0.72
C LYS A 66 16.89 -10.43 -1.08
N ARG A 67 15.87 -11.12 -0.55
CA ARG A 67 15.55 -12.51 -0.86
C ARG A 67 15.18 -12.66 -2.34
N THR A 68 14.33 -11.79 -2.87
CA THR A 68 13.94 -11.81 -4.29
C THR A 68 15.14 -11.61 -5.20
N VAL A 69 15.99 -10.61 -4.93
CA VAL A 69 17.22 -10.37 -5.72
C VAL A 69 18.18 -11.55 -5.63
N LYS A 70 18.29 -12.20 -4.46
CA LYS A 70 19.13 -13.39 -4.29
C LYS A 70 18.63 -14.55 -5.15
N ILE A 71 17.32 -14.80 -5.14
CA ILE A 71 16.70 -15.84 -5.96
C ILE A 71 16.95 -15.56 -7.44
N LEU A 72 16.71 -14.32 -7.90
CA LEU A 72 16.91 -13.94 -9.30
C LEU A 72 18.36 -14.18 -9.78
N ARG A 73 19.35 -13.85 -8.94
CA ARG A 73 20.77 -14.12 -9.25
C ARG A 73 21.04 -15.62 -9.37
N GLN A 74 20.56 -16.41 -8.41
CA GLN A 74 20.74 -17.87 -8.47
C GLN A 74 20.06 -18.48 -9.69
N THR A 75 18.87 -18.01 -10.06
CA THR A 75 18.16 -18.50 -11.24
C THR A 75 18.90 -18.13 -12.53
N ALA A 76 19.48 -16.92 -12.63
CA ALA A 76 20.29 -16.51 -13.78
C ALA A 76 21.51 -17.43 -13.97
N GLU A 77 22.24 -17.72 -12.89
CA GLU A 77 23.41 -18.62 -12.93
C GLU A 77 23.07 -20.05 -13.37
N ILE A 78 21.84 -20.52 -13.06
CA ILE A 78 21.36 -21.84 -13.49
C ILE A 78 21.04 -21.83 -14.99
N ILE A 79 20.37 -20.77 -15.48
CA ILE A 79 20.02 -20.62 -16.89
C ILE A 79 21.30 -20.61 -17.75
N GLU A 80 22.29 -19.81 -17.38
CA GLU A 80 23.56 -19.70 -18.12
C GLU A 80 24.35 -21.02 -18.18
N LYS A 81 24.18 -21.89 -17.19
CA LYS A 81 24.77 -23.24 -17.18
C LYS A 81 24.00 -24.21 -18.06
N SER A 82 22.66 -24.12 -18.06
CA SER A 82 21.80 -24.97 -18.89
C SER A 82 21.93 -24.70 -20.40
N GLU A 83 22.33 -23.51 -20.81
CA GLU A 83 22.55 -23.16 -22.24
C GLU A 83 23.92 -23.59 -22.77
N LYS A 84 24.83 -24.01 -21.89
CA LYS A 84 26.19 -24.45 -22.24
C LYS A 84 26.36 -25.97 -22.26
N GLU A 85 25.28 -26.71 -22.00
CA GLU A 85 25.17 -28.17 -22.12
C GLU A 85 24.45 -28.60 -23.40
#